data_AF-A0A929ES38-F1
#
_entry.id   AF-A0A929ES38-F1
#
_cell.length_a   1.000
_cell.length_b   1.000
_cell.length_c   1.000
_cell.angle_alpha   90.00
_cell.angle_beta   90.00
_cell.angle_gamma   90.00
#
_symmetry.space_group_name_H-M   'P 1'
#
loop_
_entity.id
_entity.type
_entity.pdbx_description
1 polymer ?
#
loop_
_entity_poly.entity_id
_entity_poly.type
_entity_poly.pdbx_seq_one_letter_code
_entity_poly.pdbx_strand_id
1 'polypeptide(L)'
;MKHRFLIALMVLFIYSGQSFASSNITTVVGYVGTYGNGDIFIVLKDPIDELSCAFTYGNYRIDIVATHTEAKNWLNIAMTSVTNGKRVIVRTNGCYNGQPTLDNTKDSFFALDRKIYGY
;
A
#
# COMPACT_ATOMS: atom_id res chain seq x y z
N MET A 1 25.07 32.01 20.45
CA MET A 1 25.14 30.56 20.17
C MET A 1 23.78 29.85 20.25
N LYS A 2 22.86 30.22 21.17
CA LYS A 2 21.53 29.56 21.31
C LYS A 2 20.62 29.62 20.06
N HIS A 3 20.66 30.68 19.25
CA HIS A 3 19.85 30.79 18.03
C HIS A 3 20.33 29.91 16.86
N ARG A 4 21.63 29.57 16.79
CA ARG A 4 22.14 28.67 15.74
C ARG A 4 21.70 27.21 15.97
N PHE A 5 21.47 26.84 17.22
CA PHE A 5 20.98 25.51 17.59
C PHE A 5 19.49 25.32 17.26
N LEU A 6 18.68 26.37 17.45
CA LEU A 6 17.26 26.37 17.12
C LEU A 6 16.99 26.20 15.61
N ILE A 7 17.81 26.81 14.76
CA ILE A 7 17.68 26.68 13.29
C ILE A 7 18.03 25.26 12.85
N ALA A 8 19.09 24.65 13.40
CA ALA A 8 19.48 23.27 13.08
C ALA A 8 18.38 22.25 13.47
N LEU A 9 17.70 22.46 14.61
CA LEU A 9 16.60 21.61 15.05
C LEU A 9 15.36 21.73 14.13
N MET A 10 15.10 22.93 13.62
CA MET A 10 13.95 23.19 12.72
C MET A 10 14.15 22.55 11.35
N VAL A 11 15.38 22.51 10.83
CA VAL A 11 15.70 21.84 9.56
C VAL A 11 15.51 20.32 9.66
N LEU A 12 15.80 19.71 10.82
CA LEU A 12 15.63 18.26 11.01
C LEU A 12 14.15 17.83 10.99
N PHE A 13 13.22 18.70 11.41
CA PHE A 13 11.78 18.41 11.39
C PHE A 13 11.18 18.41 9.98
N ILE A 14 11.71 19.25 9.08
CA ILE A 14 11.20 19.39 7.70
C ILE A 14 11.46 18.13 6.85
N TYR A 15 12.49 17.34 7.18
CA TYR A 15 12.83 16.11 6.45
C TYR A 15 12.03 14.88 6.89
N SER A 16 11.22 14.96 7.95
CA SER A 16 10.59 13.77 8.56
C SER A 16 9.23 13.35 7.96
N GLY A 17 8.74 14.05 6.93
CA GLY A 17 7.32 13.92 6.50
C GLY A 17 7.06 13.49 5.06
N GLN A 18 8.05 13.09 4.26
CA GLN A 18 7.78 12.67 2.88
C GLN A 18 7.51 11.16 2.82
N SER A 19 6.22 10.79 2.80
CA SER A 19 5.81 9.45 2.37
C SER A 19 5.96 9.39 0.85
N PHE A 20 7.01 8.73 0.38
CA PHE A 20 7.12 8.37 -1.03
C PHE A 20 6.25 7.15 -1.26
N ALA A 21 5.39 7.21 -2.28
CA ALA A 21 4.68 6.05 -2.79
C ALA A 21 5.67 4.90 -3.06
N SER A 22 5.22 3.67 -2.85
CA SER A 22 6.01 2.47 -3.10
C SER A 22 6.47 2.39 -4.56
N SER A 23 7.46 1.54 -4.82
CA SER A 23 7.72 1.10 -6.19
C SER A 23 6.56 0.26 -6.72
N ASN A 24 6.53 0.08 -8.04
CA ASN A 24 5.56 -0.82 -8.67
C ASN A 24 6.06 -2.25 -8.49
N ILE A 25 5.31 -3.07 -7.75
CA ILE A 25 5.61 -4.49 -7.59
C ILE A 25 4.63 -5.36 -8.36
N THR A 26 5.11 -6.46 -8.93
CA THR A 26 4.25 -7.50 -9.51
C THR A 26 4.35 -8.73 -8.63
N THR A 27 3.25 -9.16 -8.02
CA THR A 27 3.23 -10.25 -7.04
C THR A 27 1.97 -11.12 -7.15
N VAL A 28 1.79 -12.06 -6.24
CA VAL A 28 0.61 -12.91 -6.10
C VAL A 28 -0.12 -12.55 -4.81
N VAL A 29 -1.44 -12.51 -4.86
CA VAL A 29 -2.27 -12.39 -3.66
C VAL A 29 -2.30 -13.74 -2.95
N GLY A 30 -1.82 -13.78 -1.72
CA GLY A 30 -1.86 -14.98 -0.87
C GLY A 30 -3.26 -15.22 -0.30
N TYR A 31 -3.85 -14.21 0.34
CA TYR A 31 -5.23 -14.24 0.81
C TYR A 31 -5.79 -12.82 0.94
N VAL A 32 -7.12 -12.72 0.96
CA VAL A 32 -7.85 -11.46 1.07
C VAL A 32 -9.02 -11.63 2.02
N GLY A 33 -9.39 -10.57 2.72
CA GLY A 33 -10.58 -10.57 3.57
C GLY A 33 -11.03 -9.18 3.94
N THR A 34 -12.05 -9.14 4.80
CA THR A 34 -12.69 -7.91 5.27
C THR A 34 -12.79 -7.97 6.78
N TYR A 35 -12.50 -6.85 7.42
CA TYR A 35 -12.70 -6.64 8.85
C TYR A 35 -14.18 -6.40 9.17
N GLY A 36 -14.55 -6.56 10.45
CA GLY A 36 -15.93 -6.32 10.90
C GLY A 36 -16.42 -4.88 10.69
N ASN A 37 -15.51 -3.92 10.52
CA ASN A 37 -15.82 -2.53 10.19
C ASN A 37 -15.91 -2.24 8.69
N GLY A 38 -15.72 -3.25 7.83
CA GLY A 38 -15.78 -3.13 6.38
C GLY A 38 -14.44 -2.83 5.70
N ASP A 39 -13.37 -2.58 6.46
CA ASP A 39 -12.03 -2.39 5.87
C ASP A 39 -11.54 -3.68 5.24
N ILE A 40 -10.76 -3.57 4.17
CA ILE A 40 -10.21 -4.72 3.44
C ILE A 40 -8.75 -4.89 3.81
N PHE A 41 -8.32 -6.14 3.93
CA PHE A 41 -6.90 -6.49 3.94
C PHE A 41 -6.58 -7.42 2.77
N ILE A 42 -5.45 -7.17 2.13
CA ILE A 42 -4.91 -7.99 1.04
C ILE A 42 -3.50 -8.40 1.44
N VAL A 43 -3.26 -9.70 1.57
CA VAL A 43 -1.92 -10.22 1.82
C VAL A 43 -1.30 -10.69 0.52
N LEU A 44 -0.07 -10.24 0.28
CA LEU A 44 0.75 -10.48 -0.88
C LEU A 44 1.86 -11.47 -0.54
N LYS A 45 2.41 -12.11 -1.57
CA LYS A 45 3.55 -13.01 -1.41
C LYS A 45 4.88 -12.26 -1.26
N ASP A 46 5.03 -11.14 -1.94
CA ASP A 46 6.24 -10.33 -1.94
C ASP A 46 6.03 -9.05 -1.11
N PRO A 47 7.10 -8.49 -0.50
CA PRO A 47 6.99 -7.31 0.34
C PRO A 47 6.85 -6.03 -0.50
N ILE A 48 6.16 -5.05 0.06
CA ILE A 48 5.97 -3.69 -0.45
C ILE A 48 7.05 -2.78 0.14
N ASP A 49 7.70 -1.98 -0.69
CA ASP A 49 8.77 -1.07 -0.28
C ASP A 49 8.26 0.30 0.20
N GLU A 50 7.28 0.30 1.10
CA GLU A 50 6.73 1.53 1.67
C GLU A 50 7.35 1.84 3.03
N LEU A 51 8.50 2.52 3.02
CA LEU A 51 9.34 2.77 4.18
C LEU A 51 8.71 3.65 5.28
N SER A 52 7.60 4.33 4.98
CA SER A 52 6.94 5.24 5.91
C SER A 52 6.02 4.55 6.92
N CYS A 53 5.73 3.25 6.74
CA CYS A 53 4.80 2.53 7.61
C CYS A 53 5.49 1.86 8.80
N ALA A 54 4.89 2.00 9.99
CA ALA A 54 5.35 1.30 11.20
C ALA A 54 4.97 -0.19 11.11
N PHE A 55 5.89 -1.00 10.58
CA PHE A 55 5.71 -2.40 10.16
C PHE A 55 5.27 -3.36 11.27
N THR A 56 4.02 -3.28 11.70
CA THR A 56 3.51 -4.12 12.79
C THR A 56 3.34 -5.59 12.37
N TYR A 57 3.13 -5.86 11.07
CA TYR A 57 2.86 -7.21 10.53
C TYR A 57 3.71 -7.59 9.30
N GLY A 58 4.79 -6.86 9.05
CA GLY A 58 5.62 -7.00 7.85
C GLY A 58 4.99 -6.39 6.60
N ASN A 59 5.80 -6.15 5.57
CA ASN A 59 5.41 -5.42 4.36
C ASN A 59 4.63 -6.23 3.33
N TYR A 60 4.00 -7.32 3.76
CA TYR A 60 3.32 -8.26 2.87
C TYR A 60 1.82 -7.99 2.80
N ARG A 61 1.35 -6.87 3.33
CA ARG A 61 -0.07 -6.61 3.52
C ARG A 61 -0.41 -5.18 3.14
N ILE A 62 -1.54 -5.03 2.47
CA ILE A 62 -2.20 -3.76 2.21
C ILE A 62 -3.47 -3.72 3.04
N ASP A 63 -3.73 -2.60 3.70
CA ASP A 63 -5.03 -2.30 4.27
C ASP A 63 -5.72 -1.18 3.49
N ILE A 64 -7.03 -1.30 3.30
CA ILE A 64 -7.83 -0.35 2.53
C ILE A 64 -9.04 0.02 3.37
N VAL A 65 -9.23 1.31 3.62
CA VAL A 65 -10.38 1.82 4.36
C VAL A 65 -11.68 1.56 3.60
N ALA A 66 -12.73 1.17 4.30
CA ALA A 66 -14.04 0.82 3.75
C ALA A 66 -14.67 1.94 2.89
N THR A 67 -14.33 3.21 3.20
CA THR A 67 -14.85 4.40 2.51
C THR A 67 -14.13 4.70 1.20
N HIS A 68 -13.08 3.95 0.85
CA HIS A 68 -12.34 4.17 -0.39
C HIS A 68 -13.23 3.85 -1.60
N THR A 69 -13.25 4.74 -2.60
CA THR A 69 -14.15 4.64 -3.77
C THR A 69 -13.91 3.34 -4.56
N GLU A 70 -12.65 2.95 -4.71
CA GLU A 70 -12.22 1.72 -5.39
C GLU A 70 -12.18 0.46 -4.51
N ALA A 71 -12.55 0.55 -3.21
CA ALA A 71 -12.38 -0.56 -2.26
C ALA A 71 -12.97 -1.89 -2.77
N LYS A 72 -14.23 -1.85 -3.25
CA LYS A 72 -14.93 -3.03 -3.78
C LYS A 72 -14.30 -3.57 -5.06
N ASN A 73 -13.80 -2.68 -5.92
CA ASN A 73 -13.17 -3.07 -7.16
C ASN A 73 -11.84 -3.81 -6.88
N TRP A 74 -11.01 -3.27 -5.99
CA TRP A 74 -9.76 -3.92 -5.58
C TRP A 74 -9.99 -5.23 -4.84
N LEU A 75 -11.03 -5.32 -4.00
CA LEU A 75 -11.44 -6.58 -3.39
C LEU A 75 -11.77 -7.64 -4.45
N ASN A 76 -12.58 -7.28 -5.45
CA ASN A 76 -12.94 -8.20 -6.55
C ASN A 76 -11.70 -8.64 -7.36
N ILE A 77 -10.77 -7.74 -7.63
CA ILE A 77 -9.50 -8.05 -8.31
C ILE A 77 -8.67 -9.02 -7.48
N ALA A 78 -8.55 -8.77 -6.17
CA ALA A 78 -7.80 -9.62 -5.26
C ALA A 78 -8.40 -11.03 -5.17
N MET A 79 -9.72 -11.13 -4.98
CA MET A 79 -10.43 -12.42 -4.97
C MET A 79 -10.27 -13.18 -6.28
N THR A 80 -10.37 -12.47 -7.42
CA THR A 80 -10.18 -13.07 -8.76
C THR A 80 -8.74 -13.55 -8.95
N SER A 81 -7.76 -12.78 -8.47
CA SER A 81 -6.34 -13.13 -8.52
C SER A 81 -6.05 -14.39 -7.71
N VAL A 82 -6.56 -14.48 -6.47
CA VAL A 82 -6.43 -15.67 -5.61
C VAL A 82 -7.05 -16.89 -6.29
N THR A 83 -8.29 -16.77 -6.76
CA THR A 83 -9.05 -17.90 -7.34
C THR A 83 -8.41 -18.43 -8.62
N ASN A 84 -7.89 -17.55 -9.48
CA ASN A 84 -7.36 -17.91 -10.80
C ASN A 84 -5.83 -18.03 -10.85
N GLY A 85 -5.14 -17.89 -9.71
CA GLY A 85 -3.68 -17.88 -9.63
C GLY A 85 -3.02 -16.79 -10.48
N LYS A 86 -3.70 -15.66 -10.70
CA LYS A 86 -3.18 -14.55 -11.52
C LYS A 86 -2.32 -13.63 -10.69
N ARG A 87 -1.28 -13.06 -11.29
CA ARG A 87 -0.45 -12.03 -10.67
C ARG A 87 -1.17 -10.68 -10.67
N VAL A 88 -0.85 -9.84 -9.70
CA VAL A 88 -1.29 -8.45 -9.60
C VAL A 88 -0.09 -7.53 -9.70
N ILE A 89 -0.33 -6.33 -10.22
CA ILE A 89 0.59 -5.20 -10.10
C ILE A 89 0.02 -4.24 -9.05
N VAL A 90 0.89 -3.81 -8.13
CA VAL A 90 0.54 -3.03 -6.96
C VAL A 90 1.50 -1.86 -6.85
N ARG A 91 0.94 -0.72 -6.48
CA ARG A 91 1.66 0.44 -5.96
C ARG A 91 0.82 1.04 -4.84
N THR A 92 1.42 1.27 -3.69
CA THR A 92 0.76 1.85 -2.51
C THR A 92 1.29 3.26 -2.24
N ASN A 93 0.48 4.06 -1.57
CA ASN A 93 0.87 5.40 -1.13
C ASN A 93 0.18 5.74 0.19
N GLY A 94 0.97 5.81 1.25
CA GLY A 94 0.56 6.11 2.60
C GLY A 94 0.44 4.87 3.49
N CYS A 95 0.06 5.14 4.74
CA CYS A 95 -0.07 4.11 5.76
C CYS A 95 -1.42 4.20 6.45
N TYR A 96 -2.09 3.07 6.58
CA TYR A 96 -3.33 2.91 7.35
C TYR A 96 -3.11 1.85 8.43
N ASN A 97 -3.33 2.20 9.70
CA ASN A 97 -3.05 1.32 10.86
C ASN A 97 -1.63 0.70 10.87
N GLY A 98 -0.64 1.44 10.35
CA GLY A 98 0.74 0.97 10.25
C GLY A 98 1.00 -0.03 9.12
N GLN A 99 0.03 -0.28 8.24
CA GLN A 99 0.18 -1.05 7.01
C GLN A 99 0.20 -0.14 5.77
N PRO A 100 0.90 -0.51 4.69
CA PRO A 100 0.73 0.12 3.38
C PRO A 100 -0.75 0.23 2.99
N THR A 101 -1.15 1.36 2.40
CA THR A 101 -2.53 1.58 1.92
C THR A 101 -2.56 2.02 0.49
N LEU A 102 -3.72 1.83 -0.14
CA LEU A 102 -4.05 2.48 -1.39
C LEU A 102 -4.86 3.74 -1.06
N ASP A 103 -4.31 4.91 -1.41
CA ASP A 103 -5.00 6.19 -1.30
C ASP A 103 -5.78 6.53 -2.58
N ASN A 104 -6.51 7.64 -2.55
CA ASN A 104 -7.33 8.08 -3.68
C ASN A 104 -6.52 8.79 -4.79
N THR A 105 -5.18 8.76 -4.73
CA THR A 105 -4.34 9.43 -5.71
C THR A 105 -3.94 8.46 -6.82
N LYS A 106 -3.40 9.01 -7.91
CA LYS A 106 -2.83 8.22 -9.01
C LYS A 106 -1.57 7.45 -8.63
N ASP A 107 -0.99 7.75 -7.46
CA ASP A 107 0.21 7.11 -6.95
C ASP A 107 -0.11 5.81 -6.19
N SER A 108 -1.39 5.44 -6.09
CA SER A 108 -1.88 4.14 -5.63
C SER A 108 -2.63 3.42 -6.74
N PHE A 109 -2.34 2.13 -6.94
CA PHE A 109 -3.16 1.28 -7.81
C PHE A 109 -3.03 -0.21 -7.47
N PHE A 110 -4.07 -0.96 -7.80
CA PHE A 110 -4.11 -2.41 -7.69
C PHE A 110 -4.85 -3.00 -8.89
N ALA A 111 -4.15 -3.79 -9.71
CA ALA A 111 -4.69 -4.32 -10.96
C ALA A 111 -4.15 -5.72 -11.27
N LEU A 112 -4.87 -6.48 -12.10
CA LEU A 112 -4.32 -7.71 -12.67
C LEU A 112 -3.13 -7.40 -13.57
N ASP A 113 -2.06 -8.20 -13.47
CA ASP A 113 -0.93 -8.09 -14.39
C ASP A 113 -1.37 -8.54 -15.80
N ARG A 114 -1.29 -7.61 -16.75
CA ARG A 114 -1.70 -7.83 -18.14
C ARG A 114 -0.71 -8.65 -18.95
N LYS A 115 0.51 -8.92 -18.45
CA LYS A 115 1.53 -9.71 -19.19
C LYS A 115 1.11 -11.15 -19.51
N ILE A 116 0.02 -11.66 -18.95
CA ILE A 116 -0.51 -13.00 -19.27
C ILE A 116 -1.39 -12.99 -20.54
N TYR A 117 -1.84 -11.83 -21.02
CA TYR A 117 -2.68 -11.71 -22.23
C TYR A 117 -1.90 -11.03 -23.34
N GLY A 118 -0.99 -11.76 -24.01
CA GLY A 118 -0.15 -11.23 -25.10
C GLY A 118 -0.93 -10.46 -26.17
N TYR A 119 -1.01 -9.16 -25.98
CA TYR A 119 -1.49 -8.13 -26.90
C TYR A 119 -0.42 -7.05 -26.98
#